data_AF-A0AA91EMH1-F1
#
_entry.id   AF-A0AA91EMH1-F1
#
_cell.length_a   1.000
_cell.length_b   1.000
_cell.length_c   1.000
_cell.angle_alpha   90.00
_cell.angle_beta   90.00
_cell.angle_gamma   90.00
#
_symmetry.space_group_name_H-M   'P 1'
#
loop_
_entity.id
_entity.type
_entity.pdbx_description
1 polymer ?
#
loop_
_entity_poly.entity_id
_entity_poly.type
_entity_poly.pdbx_seq_one_letter_code
_entity_poly.pdbx_strand_id
1 'polypeptide(L)' 'MMHQFKVIYRSNNEVHDFIMNGQATLSKEDGEVLEAALIDVAQYLSASAKDLHILSVERLQHL' A
#
# COMPACT_ATOMS: atom_id res chain seq x y z
N MET A 1 0.06 8.68 -15.12
CA MET A 1 1.40 8.07 -14.89
C MET A 1 1.18 6.67 -14.35
N MET A 2 2.14 5.75 -14.43
CA MET A 2 2.00 4.45 -13.75
C MET A 2 2.31 4.67 -12.26
N HIS A 3 1.38 4.30 -11.38
CA HIS A 3 1.57 4.41 -9.93
C HIS A 3 1.90 3.04 -9.37
N GLN A 4 2.99 2.94 -8.64
CA GLN A 4 3.39 1.72 -7.95
C GLN A 4 3.38 1.99 -6.45
N PHE A 5 2.89 1.03 -5.69
CA PHE A 5 2.88 1.08 -4.23
C PHE A 5 3.55 -0.17 -3.69
N LYS A 6 4.51 0.02 -2.80
CA LYS A 6 5.08 -1.06 -2.00
C LYS A 6 4.31 -1.15 -0.69
N VAL A 7 3.83 -2.34 -0.37
CA VAL A 7 3.19 -2.62 0.91
C VAL A 7 4.11 -3.53 1.72
N ILE A 8 4.48 -3.10 2.92
CA ILE A 8 5.27 -3.87 3.87
C ILE A 8 4.35 -4.31 5.01
N TYR A 9 4.34 -5.61 5.31
CA TYR A 9 3.49 -6.17 6.35
C TYR A 9 4.21 -7.25 7.15
N ARG A 10 3.77 -7.46 8.38
CA ARG A 10 4.16 -8.59 9.21
C ARG A 10 3.06 -9.64 9.19
N SER A 11 3.43 -10.88 8.94
CA SER A 11 2.56 -12.06 9.09
C SER A 11 3.31 -13.14 9.85
N ASN A 12 2.70 -13.74 10.89
CA ASN A 12 3.32 -14.82 11.66
C ASN A 12 4.77 -14.52 12.14
N ASN A 13 5.02 -13.29 12.62
CA ASN A 13 6.33 -12.76 13.01
C ASN A 13 7.38 -12.63 11.89
N GLU A 14 7.02 -12.88 10.64
CA GLU A 14 7.85 -12.63 9.47
C GLU A 14 7.47 -11.32 8.78
N VAL A 15 8.43 -10.63 8.18
CA VAL A 15 8.18 -9.39 7.42
C VAL A 15 8.18 -9.72 5.94
N HIS A 16 7.14 -9.28 5.24
CA HIS A 16 6.93 -9.49 3.82
C HIS A 16 6.71 -8.14 3.13
N ASP A 17 7.01 -8.11 1.83
CA ASP A 17 6.62 -7.00 0.96
C ASP A 17 5.99 -7.49 -0.34
N PHE A 18 5.15 -6.64 -0.94
CA PHE A 18 4.66 -6.84 -2.30
C PHE A 18 4.43 -5.51 -3.01
N ILE A 19 4.40 -5.56 -4.34
CA ILE A 19 4.21 -4.40 -5.20
C ILE A 19 2.81 -4.42 -5.80
N MET A 20 2.03 -3.38 -5.53
CA MET A 20 0.77 -3.10 -6.20
C MET A 20 1.02 -2.15 -7.37
N ASN A 21 0.78 -2.64 -8.58
CA ASN A 21 0.82 -1.83 -9.79
C ASN A 21 -0.58 -1.27 -10.07
N GLY A 22 -0.73 0.05 -10.02
CA GLY A 22 -1.91 0.72 -10.57
C GLY A 22 -1.89 0.61 -12.09
N GLN A 23 -2.73 -0.25 -12.65
CA GLN A 23 -2.88 -0.38 -14.11
C GLN A 23 -3.58 0.82 -14.75
N ALA A 24 -4.26 1.64 -13.96
CA ALA A 24 -4.88 2.87 -14.43
C ALA A 24 -3.82 3.96 -14.62
N THR A 25 -3.82 4.61 -15.78
CA THR A 25 -3.10 5.87 -15.97
C THR A 25 -3.81 6.94 -15.16
N LEU A 26 -3.43 7.10 -13.89
CA LEU A 26 -4.01 8.10 -13.01
C LEU A 26 -3.36 9.47 -13.26
N SER A 27 -4.13 10.52 -13.01
CA SER A 27 -3.57 11.85 -12.81
C SER A 27 -2.71 11.84 -11.54
N LYS A 28 -1.86 12.86 -11.36
CA LYS A 28 -1.04 12.98 -10.15
C LYS A 28 -1.91 13.05 -8.89
N GLU A 29 -2.98 13.83 -8.95
CA GLU A 29 -3.95 14.06 -7.85
C GLU A 29 -4.68 12.77 -7.49
N ASP A 30 -5.23 12.06 -8.49
CA ASP A 30 -5.91 10.77 -8.25
C ASP A 30 -4.96 9.71 -7.68
N GLY A 31 -3.68 9.76 -8.06
CA GLY A 31 -2.65 8.90 -7.51
C GLY A 31 -2.34 9.16 -6.03
N GLU A 32 -2.41 10.43 -5.59
CA GLU A 32 -2.26 10.81 -4.18
C GLU A 32 -3.49 10.39 -3.36
N VAL A 33 -4.69 10.54 -3.94
CA VAL A 33 -5.93 10.06 -3.31
C VAL A 33 -5.92 8.53 -3.15
N LEU A 34 -5.46 7.80 -4.16
CA LEU A 34 -5.33 6.34 -4.09
C LEU A 34 -4.30 5.91 -3.03
N GLU A 35 -3.19 6.63 -2.90
CA GLU A 35 -2.19 6.39 -1.85
C GLU A 35 -2.81 6.49 -0.45
N ALA A 36 -3.52 7.59 -0.20
CA ALA A 36 -4.20 7.80 1.08
C ALA A 36 -5.24 6.71 1.36
N ALA A 37 -6.05 6.34 0.35
CA ALA A 37 -7.04 5.28 0.50
C ALA A 37 -6.41 3.91 0.81
N LEU A 38 -5.27 3.59 0.19
CA LEU A 38 -4.53 2.36 0.47
C LEU A 38 -3.96 2.34 1.89
N ILE A 39 -3.47 3.48 2.39
CA ILE A 39 -3.02 3.64 3.78
C ILE A 39 -4.19 3.42 4.76
N ASP A 40 -5.34 4.04 4.51
CA ASP A 40 -6.52 3.90 5.37
C ASP A 40 -7.02 2.44 5.43
N VAL A 41 -7.11 1.77 4.27
CA VAL A 41 -7.50 0.37 4.20
C VAL A 41 -6.47 -0.52 4.92
N ALA A 42 -5.18 -0.24 4.74
CA ALA A 42 -4.11 -0.96 5.42
C ALA A 42 -4.19 -0.83 6.95
N GLN A 43 -4.44 0.38 7.46
CA GLN A 43 -4.62 0.63 8.90
C GLN A 43 -5.85 -0.10 9.44
N TYR A 44 -6.97 -0.06 8.72
CA TYR A 44 -8.19 -0.77 9.09
C TYR A 44 -7.96 -2.29 9.16
N LEU A 45 -7.31 -2.88 8.15
CA LEU A 45 -7.01 -4.31 8.12
C LEU A 45 -6.07 -4.72 9.27
N SER A 46 -5.05 -3.91 9.54
CA SER A 46 -4.10 -4.11 10.65
C SER A 46 -4.78 -4.11 12.03
N ALA A 47 -5.84 -3.31 12.21
CA ALA A 47 -6.64 -3.30 13.43
C ALA A 47 -7.56 -4.53 13.56
N SER A 48 -7.95 -5.15 12.44
CA SER A 48 -8.89 -6.28 12.42
C SER A 48 -8.21 -7.66 12.47
N ALA A 49 -6.94 -7.76 12.11
CA ALA A 49 -6.24 -9.03 11.97
C ALA A 49 -5.33 -9.32 13.17
N LYS A 50 -5.43 -10.54 13.73
CA LYS A 50 -4.59 -10.99 14.85
C LYS A 50 -3.13 -11.23 14.44
N ASP A 51 -2.92 -11.72 13.22
CA ASP A 51 -1.61 -12.20 12.75
C ASP A 51 -1.09 -11.43 11.54
N LEU A 52 -1.83 -10.43 11.05
CA LEU A 52 -1.44 -9.60 9.90
C LEU A 52 -1.39 -8.13 10.33
N HIS A 53 -0.21 -7.51 10.26
CA HIS A 53 -0.04 -6.10 10.58
C HIS A 53 0.63 -5.37 9.43
N ILE A 54 -0.07 -4.41 8.82
CA ILE A 54 0.56 -3.54 7.82
C ILE A 54 1.50 -2.58 8.56
N LEU A 55 2.76 -2.51 8.11
CA LEU A 55 3.81 -1.70 8.71
C LEU A 55 4.01 -0.39 7.95
N SER A 56 4.00 -0.45 6.61
CA SER A 56 4.04 0.74 5.75
C SER A 56 3.39 0.49 4.40
N VAL A 57 2.87 1.56 3.81
CA VAL A 57 2.51 1.65 2.39
C VAL A 57 3.30 2.82 1.83
N GLU A 58 4.10 2.56 0.81
CA GLU A 58 5.03 3.52 0.23
C GLU A 58 4.74 3.67 -1.26
N ARG A 59 4.49 4.89 -1.72
CA ARG A 59 4.46 5.15 -3.15
C ARG A 59 5.86 5.06 -3.74
N LEU A 60 6.03 4.11 -4.64
CA LEU A 60 7.20 4.04 -5.49
C LEU A 60 6.96 5.03 -6.63
N GLN A 61 7.51 6.24 -6.46
CA GLN A 61 7.54 7.20 -7.55
C GLN A 61 8.34 6.60 -8.70
N HIS A 62 7.73 6.50 -9.88
CA HIS A 62 8.46 6.25 -11.11
C HIS A 62 9.38 7.45 -11.39
N LEU A 63 10.62 7.11 -11.76
CA LEU A 63 11.57 7.93 -12.51
C LEU A 63 10.91 8.65 -13.71
#